data_AF-A0A959F9B6-F1
#
_entry.id   AF-A0A959F9B6-F1
#
_cell.length_a   1.000
_cell.length_b   1.000
_cell.length_c   1.000
_cell.angle_alpha   90.00
_cell.angle_beta   90.00
_cell.angle_gamma   90.00
#
_symmetry.space_group_name_H-M   'P 1'
#
loop_
_entity.id
_entity.type
_entity.pdbx_description
1 polymer ?
#
loop_
_entity_poly.entity_id
_entity_poly.type
_entity_poly.pdbx_seq_one_letter_code
_entity_poly.pdbx_strand_id
1 'polypeptide(L)'
;MIRTLISIVGDQPAPNIFLIRDQYFRTIDRHLFITTDLMIKRLRLNHLIEATGISPDKYSSVVVPADNLLGLRKKLDQLNLQNDQSLYLVNLSCGSKMMSVGIYNYFTQPGLRDQSQIFYLPIYENHFLQIFPEPQQRFPLSHRIGVMEYLKSYGISVRSASFGQTLMPLGFHQRIVDLYLSSKRPPTILQKKFWTSTNNLRIANNSNKKDYLIVEQIPQLGELLSELNFKPETKGILQTEEIHFWMGGWLEEYLYHLVKETLGLSSLDIGRNIVIDWLGPENEYGNNEFDLIFIYRNTLYIIECKAGLGKKEQVKTHFNIAVHRLAALRKELGLRVRTLFLTLSTRLRNESGDILEPYFSRVMLLDIPFFDRNDIPDNLVRFLKEL
;
A
#
# COMPACT_ATOMS: atom_id res chain seq x y z
N MET A 1 12.47 -21.76 30.75
CA MET A 1 12.98 -20.40 30.52
C MET A 1 11.94 -19.67 29.70
N ILE A 2 11.45 -18.52 30.18
CA ILE A 2 10.40 -17.76 29.51
C ILE A 2 10.98 -17.05 28.28
N ARG A 3 10.35 -17.12 27.11
CA ARG A 3 10.81 -16.39 25.91
C ARG A 3 10.09 -15.04 25.83
N THR A 4 10.85 -13.96 25.96
CA THR A 4 10.32 -12.60 25.92
C THR A 4 10.83 -11.88 24.67
N LEU A 5 9.91 -11.45 23.78
CA LEU A 5 10.24 -10.63 22.61
C LEU A 5 10.22 -9.14 23.01
N ILE A 6 11.38 -8.50 22.89
CA ILE A 6 11.55 -7.07 23.12
C ILE A 6 11.43 -6.36 21.77
N SER A 7 10.49 -5.42 21.66
CA SER A 7 10.25 -4.68 20.41
C SER A 7 10.26 -3.19 20.65
N ILE A 8 11.06 -2.46 19.89
CA ILE A 8 11.05 -1.00 19.90
C ILE A 8 9.85 -0.51 19.09
N VAL A 9 9.01 0.35 19.66
CA VAL A 9 7.90 0.99 18.94
C VAL A 9 8.44 2.24 18.26
N GLY A 10 8.19 2.36 16.95
CA GLY A 10 8.54 3.52 16.14
C GLY A 10 7.44 3.83 15.12
N ASP A 11 7.66 4.84 14.28
CA ASP A 11 6.73 5.22 13.20
C ASP A 11 6.59 4.16 12.11
N GLN A 12 7.52 3.19 12.07
CA GLN A 12 7.52 2.08 11.11
C GLN A 12 7.13 0.79 11.85
N PRO A 13 5.84 0.38 11.83
CA PRO A 13 5.35 -0.79 12.56
C PRO A 13 5.69 -2.12 11.88
N ALA A 14 5.85 -2.15 10.55
CA ALA A 14 6.00 -3.37 9.78
C ALA A 14 7.15 -4.30 10.25
N PRO A 15 8.35 -3.82 10.61
CA PRO A 15 9.42 -4.68 11.14
C PRO A 15 9.03 -5.44 12.41
N ASN A 16 8.23 -4.84 13.30
CA ASN A 16 7.72 -5.53 14.48
C ASN A 16 6.73 -6.64 14.08
N ILE A 17 5.85 -6.39 13.12
CA ILE A 17 4.88 -7.40 12.65
C ILE A 17 5.61 -8.59 12.05
N PHE A 18 6.60 -8.35 11.19
CA PHE A 18 7.37 -9.42 10.58
C PHE A 18 7.97 -10.34 11.63
N LEU A 19 8.64 -9.80 12.65
CA LEU A 19 9.25 -10.64 13.68
C LEU A 19 8.20 -11.27 14.60
N ILE A 20 7.14 -10.56 15.01
CA ILE A 20 6.09 -11.10 15.88
C ILE A 20 5.37 -12.29 15.22
N ARG A 21 5.14 -12.23 13.90
CA ARG A 21 4.40 -13.26 13.15
C ARG A 21 5.28 -14.35 12.54
N ASP A 22 6.59 -14.15 12.51
CA ASP A 22 7.52 -15.10 11.90
C ASP A 22 7.61 -16.41 12.72
N GLN A 23 7.75 -17.54 12.02
CA GLN A 23 7.79 -18.86 12.67
C GLN A 23 8.89 -18.97 13.73
N TYR A 24 10.01 -18.26 13.57
CA TYR A 24 11.12 -18.28 14.50
C TYR A 24 10.72 -17.76 15.89
N PHE A 25 9.77 -16.82 15.93
CA PHE A 25 9.25 -16.19 17.14
C PHE A 25 7.85 -16.73 17.51
N ARG A 26 7.43 -17.88 16.97
CA ARG A 26 6.10 -18.43 17.25
C ARG A 26 5.91 -18.86 18.71
N THR A 27 6.98 -19.19 19.42
CA THR A 27 6.95 -19.66 20.81
C THR A 27 7.29 -18.54 21.80
N ILE A 28 6.85 -17.31 21.54
CA ILE A 28 7.01 -16.19 22.48
C ILE A 28 5.93 -16.29 23.56
N ASP A 29 6.36 -16.22 24.82
CA ASP A 29 5.49 -16.26 25.98
C ASP A 29 5.01 -14.85 26.36
N ARG A 30 5.90 -13.85 26.23
CA ARG A 30 5.64 -12.45 26.60
C ARG A 30 6.23 -11.47 25.60
N HIS A 31 5.58 -10.34 25.43
CA HIS A 31 6.07 -9.20 24.66
C HIS A 31 6.37 -8.02 25.59
N LEU A 32 7.54 -7.41 25.45
CA LEU A 32 7.86 -6.14 26.11
C LEU A 32 8.11 -5.08 25.03
N PHE A 33 7.22 -4.08 24.99
CA PHE A 33 7.32 -2.98 24.06
C PHE A 33 8.05 -1.80 24.68
N ILE A 34 9.15 -1.38 24.05
CA ILE A 34 9.86 -0.16 24.44
C ILE A 34 9.34 0.98 23.57
N THR A 35 8.64 1.93 24.19
CA THR A 35 7.95 3.02 23.51
C THR A 35 8.36 4.40 24.04
N THR A 36 7.85 5.46 23.43
CA THR A 36 8.12 6.86 23.80
C THR A 36 6.81 7.62 23.94
N ASP A 37 6.82 8.76 24.61
CA ASP A 37 5.62 9.63 24.72
C ASP A 37 5.07 10.03 23.34
N LEU A 38 5.95 10.25 22.36
CA LEU A 38 5.54 10.56 20.99
C LEU A 38 4.79 9.38 20.35
N MET A 39 5.27 8.15 20.55
CA MET A 39 4.63 6.95 19.99
C MET A 39 3.28 6.65 20.65
N ILE A 40 3.13 6.98 21.94
CA ILE A 40 1.84 6.91 22.64
C ILE A 40 0.85 7.91 22.04
N LYS A 41 1.27 9.17 21.86
CA LYS A 41 0.41 10.21 21.25
C LYS A 41 -0.05 9.85 19.84
N ARG A 42 0.77 9.11 19.08
CA ARG A 42 0.47 8.60 17.74
C ARG A 42 -0.20 7.22 17.71
N LEU A 43 -0.55 6.67 18.87
CA LEU A 43 -1.22 5.36 19.00
C LEU A 43 -0.47 4.20 18.32
N ARG A 44 0.85 4.32 18.11
CA ARG A 44 1.62 3.34 17.31
C ARG A 44 1.65 1.96 17.96
N LEU A 45 1.71 1.90 19.29
CA LEU A 45 1.60 0.64 20.01
C LEU A 45 0.20 0.05 19.86
N ASN A 46 -0.86 0.85 19.97
CA ASN A 46 -2.24 0.39 19.82
C ASN A 46 -2.47 -0.23 18.44
N HIS A 47 -2.06 0.45 17.36
CA HIS A 47 -2.19 -0.07 15.99
C HIS A 47 -1.39 -1.38 15.79
N LEU A 48 -0.20 -1.48 16.39
CA LEU A 48 0.61 -2.70 16.34
C LEU A 48 -0.08 -3.87 17.07
N ILE A 49 -0.63 -3.63 18.26
CA ILE A 49 -1.36 -4.65 19.02
C ILE A 49 -2.61 -5.10 18.26
N GLU A 50 -3.37 -4.17 17.67
CA GLU A 50 -4.55 -4.49 16.86
C GLU A 50 -4.19 -5.34 15.62
N ALA A 51 -3.13 -4.97 14.90
CA ALA A 51 -2.69 -5.71 13.71
C ALA A 51 -2.16 -7.11 14.04
N THR A 52 -1.51 -7.27 15.19
CA THR A 52 -0.91 -8.55 15.62
C THR A 52 -1.87 -9.43 16.43
N GLY A 53 -2.91 -8.85 17.03
CA GLY A 53 -3.87 -9.56 17.87
C GLY A 53 -3.25 -10.13 19.15
N ILE A 54 -2.15 -9.55 19.64
CA ILE A 54 -1.53 -9.99 20.90
C ILE A 54 -2.49 -9.72 22.06
N SER A 55 -2.74 -10.74 22.88
CA SER A 55 -3.64 -10.65 24.03
C SER A 55 -3.10 -9.67 25.10
N PRO A 56 -3.96 -8.87 25.76
CA PRO A 56 -3.54 -7.89 26.75
C PRO A 56 -2.70 -8.44 27.93
N ASP A 57 -2.90 -9.70 28.30
CA ASP A 57 -2.14 -10.41 29.33
C ASP A 57 -0.75 -10.86 28.88
N LYS A 58 -0.47 -10.84 27.56
CA LYS A 58 0.79 -11.29 26.98
C LYS A 58 1.77 -10.17 26.67
N TYR A 59 1.41 -8.92 26.93
CA TYR A 59 2.33 -7.81 26.70
C TYR A 59 2.39 -6.81 27.85
N SER A 60 3.54 -6.15 27.94
CA SER A 60 3.73 -4.96 28.75
C SER A 60 4.49 -3.92 27.93
N SER A 61 4.52 -2.67 28.42
CA SER A 61 5.25 -1.60 27.76
C SER A 61 5.98 -0.72 28.75
N VAL A 62 7.15 -0.22 28.36
CA VAL A 62 7.94 0.75 29.11
C VAL A 62 8.13 2.02 28.26
N VAL A 63 7.89 3.18 28.87
CA VAL A 63 8.12 4.48 28.24
C VAL A 63 9.52 4.95 28.56
N VAL A 64 10.30 5.23 27.51
CA VAL A 64 11.68 5.71 27.62
C VAL A 64 11.90 7.02 26.85
N PRO A 65 12.83 7.88 27.28
CA PRO A 65 13.22 9.04 26.49
C PRO A 65 14.05 8.61 25.25
N ALA A 66 13.67 9.09 24.07
CA ALA A 66 14.24 8.67 22.79
C ALA A 66 15.66 9.22 22.52
N ASP A 67 16.03 10.29 23.21
CA ASP A 67 17.22 11.12 23.00
C ASP A 67 18.11 11.21 24.26
N ASN A 68 17.81 10.42 25.30
CA ASN A 68 18.55 10.41 26.56
C ASN A 68 18.92 8.98 26.97
N LEU A 69 20.14 8.55 26.63
CA LEU A 69 20.63 7.20 26.91
C LEU A 69 20.67 6.85 28.40
N LEU A 70 21.02 7.81 29.26
CA LEU A 70 21.03 7.60 30.72
C LEU A 70 19.61 7.42 31.26
N GLY A 71 18.66 8.23 30.78
CA GLY A 71 17.25 8.12 31.14
C GLY A 71 16.64 6.81 30.65
N LEU A 72 16.96 6.40 29.42
CA LEU A 72 16.58 5.10 28.86
C LEU A 72 17.10 3.96 29.73
N ARG A 73 18.39 3.96 30.06
CA ARG A 73 19.00 2.93 30.91
C ARG A 73 18.31 2.85 32.28
N LYS A 74 18.11 3.99 32.96
CA LYS A 74 17.42 4.05 34.26
C LYS A 74 16.01 3.44 34.20
N LYS A 75 15.27 3.67 33.12
CA LYS A 75 13.93 3.09 32.92
C LYS A 75 13.99 1.58 32.70
N LEU A 76 14.98 1.08 31.97
CA LEU A 76 15.17 -0.36 31.77
C LEU A 76 15.65 -1.06 33.05
N ASP A 77 16.54 -0.45 33.83
CA ASP A 77 17.01 -0.99 35.13
C ASP A 77 15.85 -1.23 36.10
N GLN A 78 14.83 -0.37 36.09
CA GLN A 78 13.62 -0.52 36.93
C GLN A 78 12.82 -1.79 36.64
N LEU A 79 12.99 -2.41 35.47
CA LEU A 79 12.33 -3.65 35.10
C LEU A 79 12.97 -4.88 35.74
N ASN A 80 14.17 -4.75 36.32
CA ASN A 80 14.91 -5.84 36.97
C ASN A 80 15.08 -7.11 36.11
N LEU A 81 15.26 -6.94 34.78
CA LEU A 81 15.33 -8.05 33.82
C LEU A 81 16.45 -9.07 34.13
N GLN A 82 17.53 -8.65 34.78
CA GLN A 82 18.64 -9.55 35.16
C GLN A 82 18.22 -10.68 36.10
N ASN A 83 17.16 -10.48 36.89
CA ASN A 83 16.68 -11.44 37.87
C ASN A 83 15.54 -12.33 37.32
N ASP A 84 15.06 -12.03 36.12
CA ASP A 84 13.98 -12.75 35.47
C ASP A 84 14.58 -13.91 34.64
N GLN A 85 14.08 -15.13 34.85
CA GLN A 85 14.58 -16.33 34.15
C GLN A 85 14.04 -16.41 32.71
N SER A 86 14.42 -15.42 31.91
CA SER A 86 13.96 -15.21 30.54
C SER A 86 15.08 -15.36 29.51
N LEU A 87 14.71 -15.79 28.30
CA LEU A 87 15.47 -15.56 27.08
C LEU A 87 14.88 -14.32 26.40
N TYR A 88 15.68 -13.27 26.27
CA TYR A 88 15.32 -12.02 25.61
C TYR A 88 15.67 -12.08 24.13
N LEU A 89 14.65 -11.99 23.29
CA LEU A 89 14.79 -11.88 21.84
C LEU A 89 14.52 -10.42 21.49
N VAL A 90 15.52 -9.66 21.07
CA VAL A 90 15.45 -8.19 20.97
C VAL A 90 15.40 -7.75 19.52
N ASN A 91 14.32 -7.07 19.12
CA ASN A 91 14.18 -6.47 17.80
C ASN A 91 14.65 -5.01 17.79
N LEU A 92 15.75 -4.73 17.09
CA LEU A 92 16.31 -3.37 16.91
C LEU A 92 15.92 -2.69 15.60
N SER A 93 14.99 -3.25 14.85
CA SER A 93 14.62 -2.75 13.51
C SER A 93 13.87 -1.42 13.52
N CYS A 94 13.39 -0.99 14.69
CA CYS A 94 12.57 0.21 14.88
C CYS A 94 13.19 1.16 15.91
N GLY A 95 12.61 2.36 16.02
CA GLY A 95 13.06 3.39 16.95
C GLY A 95 14.14 4.30 16.39
N SER A 96 14.59 5.26 17.21
CA SER A 96 15.71 6.12 16.84
C SER A 96 17.02 5.34 16.92
N LYS A 97 18.04 5.77 16.17
CA LYS A 97 19.39 5.18 16.27
C LYS A 97 19.93 5.21 17.70
N MET A 98 19.63 6.27 18.46
CA MET A 98 20.02 6.37 19.87
C MET A 98 19.34 5.30 20.73
N MET A 99 18.04 5.05 20.51
CA MET A 99 17.34 3.96 21.19
C MET A 99 17.96 2.61 20.84
N SER A 100 18.20 2.33 19.54
CA SER A 100 18.79 1.06 19.11
C SER A 100 20.16 0.83 19.76
N VAL A 101 21.03 1.85 19.81
CA VAL A 101 22.34 1.77 20.50
C VAL A 101 22.18 1.57 22.01
N GLY A 102 21.30 2.34 22.65
CA GLY A 102 21.07 2.23 24.09
C GLY A 102 20.56 0.85 24.50
N ILE A 103 19.62 0.30 23.73
CA ILE A 103 19.02 -1.01 23.97
C ILE A 103 20.01 -2.13 23.66
N TYR A 104 20.79 -2.02 22.58
CA TYR A 104 21.87 -2.96 22.30
C TYR A 104 22.87 -3.03 23.46
N ASN A 105 23.35 -1.87 23.93
CA ASN A 105 24.30 -1.80 25.05
C ASN A 105 23.70 -2.37 26.34
N TYR A 106 22.40 -2.15 26.57
CA TYR A 106 21.70 -2.68 27.74
C TYR A 106 21.63 -4.22 27.73
N PHE A 107 21.18 -4.82 26.63
CA PHE A 107 21.00 -6.28 26.56
C PHE A 107 22.32 -7.05 26.36
N THR A 108 23.40 -6.37 25.99
CA THR A 108 24.75 -6.97 25.87
C THR A 108 25.61 -6.81 27.12
N GLN A 109 25.11 -6.12 28.15
CA GLN A 109 25.82 -5.89 29.40
C GLN A 109 25.93 -7.18 30.26
N PRO A 110 26.92 -7.25 31.18
CA PRO A 110 27.01 -8.36 32.13
C PRO A 110 25.69 -8.61 32.87
N GLY A 111 25.31 -9.88 33.03
CA GLY A 111 24.05 -10.30 33.64
C GLY A 111 22.88 -10.50 32.68
N LEU A 112 22.85 -9.81 31.52
CA LEU A 112 21.84 -10.02 30.46
C LEU A 112 22.40 -10.67 29.21
N ARG A 113 23.71 -10.53 28.99
CA ARG A 113 24.40 -10.99 27.77
C ARG A 113 24.06 -12.44 27.41
N ASP A 114 24.16 -13.36 28.36
CA ASP A 114 23.95 -14.80 28.11
C ASP A 114 22.48 -15.18 27.97
N GLN A 115 21.58 -14.25 28.29
CA GLN A 115 20.13 -14.40 28.19
C GLN A 115 19.57 -13.65 26.98
N SER A 116 20.40 -13.07 26.11
CA SER A 116 19.94 -12.17 25.05
C SER A 116 20.35 -12.65 23.66
N GLN A 117 19.42 -12.51 22.71
CA GLN A 117 19.66 -12.59 21.27
C GLN A 117 19.10 -11.33 20.64
N ILE A 118 19.87 -10.68 19.77
CA ILE A 118 19.48 -9.41 19.16
C ILE A 118 19.34 -9.60 17.66
N PHE A 119 18.22 -9.11 17.14
CA PHE A 119 17.82 -9.23 15.75
C PHE A 119 17.63 -7.86 15.10
N TYR A 120 17.92 -7.82 13.81
CA TYR A 120 17.72 -6.65 12.96
C TYR A 120 17.15 -7.09 11.61
N LEU A 121 16.15 -6.36 11.12
CA LEU A 121 15.56 -6.54 9.81
C LEU A 121 16.05 -5.43 8.88
N PRO A 122 16.97 -5.71 7.95
CA PRO A 122 17.41 -4.72 6.97
C PRO A 122 16.25 -4.21 6.10
N ILE A 123 16.34 -2.96 5.67
CA ILE A 123 15.33 -2.33 4.81
C ILE A 123 15.37 -3.03 3.44
N TYR A 124 14.21 -3.28 2.83
CA TYR A 124 14.04 -3.94 1.52
C TYR A 124 14.45 -5.42 1.43
N GLU A 125 14.85 -6.04 2.53
CA GLU A 125 15.28 -7.45 2.51
C GLU A 125 14.23 -8.39 3.13
N ASN A 126 14.06 -9.57 2.53
CA ASN A 126 13.15 -10.62 3.04
C ASN A 126 13.84 -11.60 3.98
N HIS A 127 14.69 -11.08 4.86
CA HIS A 127 15.35 -11.86 5.89
C HIS A 127 15.69 -10.95 7.07
N PHE A 128 15.82 -11.54 8.25
CA PHE A 128 16.36 -10.86 9.42
C PHE A 128 17.69 -11.48 9.82
N LEU A 129 18.47 -10.71 10.56
CA LEU A 129 19.80 -11.06 11.03
C LEU A 129 19.78 -11.20 12.54
N GLN A 130 20.32 -12.29 13.08
CA GLN A 130 20.77 -12.31 14.47
C GLN A 130 22.15 -11.67 14.50
N ILE A 131 22.24 -10.46 15.06
CA ILE A 131 23.48 -9.69 15.19
C ILE A 131 24.18 -9.92 16.54
N PHE A 132 23.50 -10.56 17.49
CA PHE A 132 24.06 -10.98 18.76
C PHE A 132 23.38 -12.26 19.26
N PRO A 133 24.10 -13.23 19.84
CA PRO A 133 25.57 -13.31 19.90
C PRO A 133 26.20 -13.56 18.52
N GLU A 134 27.52 -13.36 18.44
CA GLU A 134 28.31 -13.72 17.25
C GLU A 134 28.55 -15.24 17.16
N PRO A 135 28.75 -15.80 15.94
CA PRO A 135 28.73 -15.12 14.64
C PRO A 135 27.31 -14.75 14.18
N GLN A 136 27.23 -13.74 13.32
CA GLN A 136 25.96 -13.30 12.73
C GLN A 136 25.30 -14.43 11.93
N GLN A 137 24.00 -14.63 12.14
CA GLN A 137 23.19 -15.59 11.39
C GLN A 137 22.08 -14.89 10.60
N ARG A 138 21.71 -15.46 9.45
CA ARG A 138 20.70 -14.93 8.54
C ARG A 138 19.52 -15.88 8.45
N PHE A 139 18.31 -15.37 8.66
CA PHE A 139 17.07 -16.15 8.65
C PHE A 139 16.10 -15.58 7.61
N PRO A 140 15.62 -16.38 6.64
CA PRO A 140 14.60 -15.92 5.71
C PRO A 140 13.31 -15.59 6.47
N LEU A 141 12.62 -14.52 6.07
CA LEU A 141 11.29 -14.22 6.59
C LEU A 141 10.29 -15.27 6.08
N SER A 142 9.64 -15.94 7.02
CA SER A 142 8.56 -16.90 6.77
C SER A 142 7.19 -16.22 6.71
N HIS A 143 7.00 -15.12 7.47
CA HIS A 143 5.74 -14.37 7.45
C HIS A 143 5.58 -13.56 6.16
N ARG A 144 4.36 -13.62 5.61
CA ARG A 144 3.91 -12.76 4.51
C ARG A 144 2.81 -11.86 5.03
N ILE A 145 3.09 -10.57 5.11
CA ILE A 145 2.09 -9.58 5.55
C ILE A 145 1.06 -9.37 4.42
N GLY A 146 -0.23 -9.38 4.76
CA GLY A 146 -1.31 -9.07 3.82
C GLY A 146 -1.62 -7.56 3.78
N VAL A 147 -2.29 -7.09 2.72
CA VAL A 147 -2.67 -5.66 2.56
C VAL A 147 -3.40 -5.13 3.79
N MET A 148 -4.40 -5.86 4.27
CA MET A 148 -5.20 -5.45 5.44
C MET A 148 -4.38 -5.41 6.73
N GLU A 149 -3.48 -6.36 6.94
CA GLU A 149 -2.60 -6.39 8.12
C GLU A 149 -1.62 -5.20 8.08
N TYR A 150 -1.07 -4.90 6.89
CA TYR A 150 -0.21 -3.75 6.68
C TYR A 150 -0.94 -2.44 6.99
N LEU A 151 -2.09 -2.19 6.37
CA LEU A 151 -2.85 -0.95 6.58
C LEU A 151 -3.24 -0.76 8.06
N LYS A 152 -3.78 -1.79 8.71
CA LYS A 152 -4.12 -1.74 10.14
C LYS A 152 -2.93 -1.35 11.01
N SER A 153 -1.74 -1.84 10.69
CA SER A 153 -0.53 -1.53 11.45
C SER A 153 -0.15 -0.04 11.46
N TYR A 154 -0.52 0.68 10.39
CA TYR A 154 -0.31 2.12 10.27
C TYR A 154 -1.46 2.94 10.87
N GLY A 155 -2.47 2.29 11.47
CA GLY A 155 -3.67 2.96 11.98
C GLY A 155 -4.66 3.29 10.89
N ILE A 156 -4.76 2.45 9.85
CA ILE A 156 -5.65 2.70 8.73
C ILE A 156 -6.79 1.70 8.80
N SER A 157 -8.00 2.24 8.89
CA SER A 157 -9.23 1.47 8.75
C SER A 157 -9.72 1.50 7.32
N VAL A 158 -10.22 0.37 6.84
CA VAL A 158 -10.73 0.22 5.47
C VAL A 158 -12.25 0.25 5.51
N ARG A 159 -12.85 1.24 4.87
CA ARG A 159 -14.30 1.41 4.78
C ARG A 159 -14.90 0.48 3.72
N SER A 160 -14.25 0.39 2.57
CA SER A 160 -14.62 -0.48 1.46
C SER A 160 -13.38 -0.90 0.69
N ALA A 161 -13.42 -2.10 0.13
CA ALA A 161 -12.37 -2.62 -0.74
C ALA A 161 -12.93 -3.74 -1.61
N SER A 162 -12.42 -3.88 -2.82
CA SER A 162 -12.71 -5.00 -3.71
C SER A 162 -11.51 -5.94 -3.77
N PHE A 163 -11.66 -7.16 -3.23
CA PHE A 163 -10.66 -8.22 -3.29
C PHE A 163 -11.14 -9.32 -4.22
N GLY A 164 -10.33 -9.69 -5.21
CA GLY A 164 -10.61 -10.86 -6.07
C GLY A 164 -11.73 -10.73 -7.10
N GLN A 165 -12.62 -9.76 -6.95
CA GLN A 165 -13.77 -9.56 -7.81
C GLN A 165 -13.37 -8.64 -8.98
N THR A 166 -13.83 -8.93 -10.18
CA THR A 166 -13.74 -8.08 -11.38
C THR A 166 -15.01 -8.30 -12.18
N LEU A 167 -15.56 -7.24 -12.77
CA LEU A 167 -16.77 -7.34 -13.59
C LEU A 167 -16.54 -8.25 -14.80
N MET A 168 -15.36 -8.17 -15.40
CA MET A 168 -15.03 -8.89 -16.64
C MET A 168 -13.71 -9.68 -16.55
N PRO A 169 -13.53 -10.76 -17.33
CA PRO A 169 -12.28 -11.52 -17.36
C PRO A 169 -11.16 -10.74 -18.08
N LEU A 170 -9.90 -11.15 -17.90
CA LEU A 170 -8.74 -10.51 -18.56
C LEU A 170 -8.90 -10.42 -20.08
N GLY A 171 -9.38 -11.48 -20.74
CA GLY A 171 -9.57 -11.47 -22.19
C GLY A 171 -10.55 -10.40 -22.70
N PHE A 172 -11.48 -9.94 -21.87
CA PHE A 172 -12.34 -8.80 -22.18
C PHE A 172 -11.59 -7.48 -22.02
N HIS A 173 -10.84 -7.34 -20.92
CA HIS A 173 -10.01 -6.18 -20.65
C HIS A 173 -8.94 -5.95 -21.72
N GLN A 174 -8.31 -7.03 -22.21
CA GLN A 174 -7.33 -6.95 -23.29
C GLN A 174 -7.94 -6.34 -24.55
N ARG A 175 -9.18 -6.69 -24.92
CA ARG A 175 -9.86 -6.07 -26.06
C ARG A 175 -10.09 -4.58 -25.85
N ILE A 176 -10.41 -4.14 -24.62
CA ILE A 176 -10.53 -2.70 -24.33
C ILE A 176 -9.17 -2.02 -24.49
N VAL A 177 -8.11 -2.60 -23.93
CA VAL A 177 -6.74 -2.07 -24.08
C VAL A 177 -6.37 -1.96 -25.56
N ASP A 178 -6.57 -3.01 -26.35
CA ASP A 178 -6.25 -3.03 -27.78
C ASP A 178 -7.04 -1.95 -28.56
N LEU A 179 -8.31 -1.72 -28.20
CA LEU A 179 -9.09 -0.60 -28.76
C LEU A 179 -8.50 0.77 -28.37
N TYR A 180 -8.07 0.93 -27.11
CA TYR A 180 -7.42 2.15 -26.63
C TYR A 180 -6.07 2.39 -27.31
N LEU A 181 -5.31 1.34 -27.61
CA LEU A 181 -3.98 1.40 -28.21
C LEU A 181 -4.01 1.51 -29.75
N SER A 182 -5.00 0.95 -30.45
CA SER A 182 -5.04 0.85 -31.92
C SER A 182 -5.48 2.11 -32.68
N SER A 183 -5.80 3.20 -32.00
CA SER A 183 -5.98 4.55 -32.59
C SER A 183 -7.10 4.74 -33.64
N LYS A 184 -8.02 3.79 -33.87
CA LYS A 184 -9.13 4.00 -34.84
C LYS A 184 -10.31 4.83 -34.28
N ARG A 185 -10.46 4.93 -32.96
CA ARG A 185 -11.40 5.83 -32.28
C ARG A 185 -10.77 6.27 -30.97
N PRO A 186 -10.22 7.50 -30.85
CA PRO A 186 -9.68 7.92 -29.56
C PRO A 186 -10.84 7.92 -28.54
N PRO A 187 -10.67 7.20 -27.40
CA PRO A 187 -11.69 7.09 -26.36
C PRO A 187 -12.03 8.43 -25.71
N THR A 188 -11.36 9.53 -26.08
CA THR A 188 -11.87 10.86 -25.82
C THR A 188 -13.27 11.06 -26.38
N ILE A 189 -13.73 10.38 -27.43
CA ILE A 189 -15.13 10.47 -27.86
C ILE A 189 -16.05 9.70 -26.90
N LEU A 190 -15.66 8.48 -26.52
CA LEU A 190 -16.42 7.64 -25.58
C LEU A 190 -16.45 8.27 -24.18
N GLN A 191 -15.31 8.58 -23.59
CA GLN A 191 -15.23 9.28 -22.30
C GLN A 191 -15.79 10.70 -22.35
N LYS A 192 -15.56 11.51 -23.38
CA LYS A 192 -16.11 12.89 -23.41
C LYS A 192 -17.62 12.89 -23.60
N LYS A 193 -18.16 12.06 -24.52
CA LYS A 193 -19.62 11.97 -24.71
C LYS A 193 -20.28 11.28 -23.54
N PHE A 194 -19.69 10.20 -22.99
CA PHE A 194 -20.16 9.55 -21.78
C PHE A 194 -20.13 10.53 -20.61
N TRP A 195 -19.02 11.23 -20.35
CA TRP A 195 -18.92 12.22 -19.28
C TRP A 195 -19.89 13.40 -19.47
N THR A 196 -20.08 13.92 -20.70
CA THR A 196 -21.10 14.96 -20.93
C THR A 196 -22.52 14.43 -20.74
N SER A 197 -22.82 13.21 -21.20
CA SER A 197 -24.16 12.62 -21.06
C SER A 197 -24.47 12.23 -19.63
N THR A 198 -23.52 11.64 -18.89
CA THR A 198 -23.68 11.29 -17.47
C THR A 198 -23.75 12.52 -16.58
N ASN A 199 -22.97 13.57 -16.86
CA ASN A 199 -23.02 14.79 -16.07
C ASN A 199 -24.31 15.59 -16.36
N ASN A 200 -24.79 15.62 -17.61
CA ASN A 200 -26.10 16.22 -17.94
C ASN A 200 -27.28 15.43 -17.35
N LEU A 201 -27.22 14.09 -17.32
CA LEU A 201 -28.23 13.24 -16.69
C LEU A 201 -28.23 13.35 -15.15
N ARG A 202 -27.05 13.54 -14.54
CA ARG A 202 -26.93 13.84 -13.10
C ARG A 202 -27.48 15.23 -12.75
N ILE A 203 -27.20 16.25 -13.56
CA ILE A 203 -27.65 17.63 -13.35
C ILE A 203 -29.16 17.78 -13.59
N ALA A 204 -29.73 17.10 -14.59
CA ALA A 204 -31.16 17.15 -14.89
C ALA A 204 -32.04 16.46 -13.82
N ASN A 205 -31.51 15.48 -13.10
CA ASN A 205 -32.25 14.67 -12.10
C ASN A 205 -32.14 15.21 -10.67
N ASN A 206 -32.14 16.53 -10.50
CA ASN A 206 -32.04 17.23 -9.20
C ASN A 206 -33.24 16.99 -8.23
N SER A 207 -33.99 15.90 -8.41
CA SER A 207 -35.17 15.55 -7.60
C SER A 207 -35.50 14.04 -7.51
N ASN A 208 -34.72 13.12 -8.09
CA ASN A 208 -34.81 11.67 -7.78
C ASN A 208 -33.57 10.92 -8.28
N LYS A 209 -32.74 10.42 -7.35
CA LYS A 209 -31.56 9.59 -7.62
C LYS A 209 -31.93 8.36 -8.45
N LYS A 210 -31.63 8.37 -9.73
CA LYS A 210 -31.61 7.17 -10.56
C LYS A 210 -30.16 6.84 -10.90
N ASP A 211 -29.69 5.78 -10.24
CA ASP A 211 -28.34 5.23 -10.25
C ASP A 211 -28.06 4.39 -11.52
N TYR A 212 -28.63 4.79 -12.66
CA TYR A 212 -28.58 4.00 -13.90
C TYR A 212 -28.56 4.87 -15.17
N LEU A 213 -28.09 4.29 -16.28
CA LEU A 213 -28.10 4.89 -17.61
C LEU A 213 -28.89 4.03 -18.60
N ILE A 214 -29.69 4.66 -19.46
CA ILE A 214 -30.40 3.96 -20.55
C ILE A 214 -29.49 3.98 -21.78
N VAL A 215 -29.07 2.81 -22.24
CA VAL A 215 -28.08 2.66 -23.33
C VAL A 215 -28.57 3.28 -24.64
N GLU A 216 -29.87 3.17 -24.94
CA GLU A 216 -30.49 3.72 -26.16
C GLU A 216 -30.38 5.25 -26.24
N GLN A 217 -30.24 5.95 -25.11
CA GLN A 217 -30.04 7.40 -25.08
C GLN A 217 -28.61 7.82 -25.49
N ILE A 218 -27.68 6.86 -25.60
CA ILE A 218 -26.29 7.08 -25.98
C ILE A 218 -25.93 6.07 -27.08
N PRO A 219 -26.30 6.30 -28.35
CA PRO A 219 -26.10 5.34 -29.43
C PRO A 219 -24.65 4.85 -29.58
N GLN A 220 -23.67 5.73 -29.38
CA GLN A 220 -22.25 5.35 -29.45
C GLN A 220 -21.82 4.39 -28.33
N LEU A 221 -22.49 4.44 -27.17
CA LEU A 221 -22.28 3.48 -26.11
C LEU A 221 -22.86 2.12 -26.54
N GLY A 222 -24.07 2.09 -27.10
CA GLY A 222 -24.66 0.86 -27.65
C GLY A 222 -23.78 0.18 -28.71
N GLU A 223 -23.20 0.95 -29.63
CA GLU A 223 -22.22 0.45 -30.61
C GLU A 223 -20.98 -0.16 -29.93
N LEU A 224 -20.40 0.52 -28.93
CA LEU A 224 -19.24 0.03 -28.20
C LEU A 224 -19.55 -1.25 -27.43
N LEU A 225 -20.69 -1.31 -26.71
CA LEU A 225 -21.09 -2.49 -25.96
C LEU A 225 -21.27 -3.69 -26.90
N SER A 226 -21.86 -3.46 -28.08
CA SER A 226 -22.02 -4.48 -29.12
C SER A 226 -20.66 -4.94 -29.68
N GLU A 227 -19.77 -4.02 -30.03
CA GLU A 227 -18.42 -4.28 -30.54
C GLU A 227 -17.59 -5.13 -29.56
N LEU A 228 -17.72 -4.85 -28.26
CA LEU A 228 -17.02 -5.58 -27.19
C LEU A 228 -17.76 -6.83 -26.69
N ASN A 229 -18.97 -7.08 -27.19
CA ASN A 229 -19.90 -8.11 -26.74
C ASN A 229 -20.16 -8.04 -25.22
N PHE A 230 -20.31 -6.82 -24.70
CA PHE A 230 -20.72 -6.56 -23.33
C PHE A 230 -22.23 -6.63 -23.23
N LYS A 231 -22.73 -7.42 -22.26
CA LYS A 231 -24.15 -7.55 -21.98
C LYS A 231 -24.41 -6.98 -20.59
N PRO A 232 -25.12 -5.85 -20.49
CA PRO A 232 -25.50 -5.32 -19.19
C PRO A 232 -26.31 -6.34 -18.40
N GLU A 233 -26.21 -6.31 -17.08
CA GLU A 233 -26.99 -7.17 -16.19
C GLU A 233 -28.50 -6.96 -16.43
N THR A 234 -28.91 -5.69 -16.59
CA THR A 234 -30.27 -5.32 -16.97
C THR A 234 -30.31 -4.90 -18.44
N LYS A 235 -31.07 -5.59 -19.29
CA LYS A 235 -31.13 -5.30 -20.73
C LYS A 235 -31.45 -3.82 -20.99
N GLY A 236 -30.56 -3.15 -21.73
CA GLY A 236 -30.71 -1.74 -22.14
C GLY A 236 -30.38 -0.72 -21.05
N ILE A 237 -29.98 -1.16 -19.86
CA ILE A 237 -29.69 -0.30 -18.71
C ILE A 237 -28.30 -0.64 -18.14
N LEU A 238 -27.45 0.37 -17.95
CA LEU A 238 -26.25 0.22 -17.13
C LEU A 238 -26.53 0.66 -15.69
N GLN A 239 -26.20 -0.18 -14.73
CA GLN A 239 -26.26 0.15 -13.30
C GLN A 239 -24.99 0.90 -12.85
N THR A 240 -25.00 1.47 -11.65
CA THR A 240 -23.86 2.22 -11.06
C THR A 240 -22.51 1.54 -11.23
N GLU A 241 -22.39 0.25 -10.94
CA GLU A 241 -21.10 -0.46 -11.05
C GLU A 241 -20.61 -0.54 -12.51
N GLU A 242 -21.49 -0.86 -13.45
CA GLU A 242 -21.17 -0.89 -14.88
C GLU A 242 -20.85 0.51 -15.41
N ILE A 243 -21.53 1.54 -14.90
CA ILE A 243 -21.22 2.94 -15.20
C ILE A 243 -19.80 3.27 -14.72
N HIS A 244 -19.45 2.92 -13.48
CA HIS A 244 -18.09 3.12 -12.94
C HIS A 244 -17.03 2.37 -13.74
N PHE A 245 -17.31 1.13 -14.13
CA PHE A 245 -16.45 0.34 -14.99
C PHE A 245 -16.13 1.10 -16.29
N TRP A 246 -17.16 1.58 -17.00
CA TRP A 246 -16.99 2.30 -18.27
C TRP A 246 -16.40 3.72 -18.12
N MET A 247 -16.51 4.34 -16.94
CA MET A 247 -15.86 5.64 -16.66
C MET A 247 -14.34 5.53 -16.50
N GLY A 248 -13.81 4.35 -16.22
CA GLY A 248 -12.38 4.15 -16.03
C GLY A 248 -12.02 2.93 -15.18
N GLY A 249 -12.95 2.38 -14.41
CA GLY A 249 -12.70 1.23 -13.54
C GLY A 249 -12.20 -0.02 -14.28
N TRP A 250 -12.50 -0.15 -15.58
CA TRP A 250 -11.93 -1.20 -16.42
C TRP A 250 -10.39 -1.20 -16.44
N LEU A 251 -9.74 -0.04 -16.31
CA LEU A 251 -8.28 0.05 -16.32
C LEU A 251 -7.70 -0.52 -15.01
N GLU A 252 -8.36 -0.26 -13.88
CA GLU A 252 -7.99 -0.83 -12.58
C GLU A 252 -8.13 -2.35 -12.58
N GLU A 253 -9.22 -2.87 -13.17
CA GLU A 253 -9.44 -4.32 -13.31
C GLU A 253 -8.41 -4.96 -14.25
N TYR A 254 -8.07 -4.29 -15.35
CA TYR A 254 -6.99 -4.74 -16.23
C TYR A 254 -5.65 -4.84 -15.47
N LEU A 255 -5.29 -3.80 -14.70
CA LEU A 255 -4.07 -3.81 -13.90
C LEU A 255 -4.09 -4.89 -12.82
N TYR A 256 -5.24 -5.12 -12.18
CA TYR A 256 -5.41 -6.22 -11.24
C TYR A 256 -5.08 -7.56 -11.88
N HIS A 257 -5.65 -7.86 -13.05
CA HIS A 257 -5.37 -9.11 -13.76
C HIS A 257 -3.90 -9.20 -14.15
N LEU A 258 -3.32 -8.12 -14.67
CA LEU A 258 -1.93 -8.07 -15.11
C LEU A 258 -0.95 -8.33 -13.94
N VAL A 259 -1.15 -7.66 -12.80
CA VAL A 259 -0.34 -7.84 -11.59
C VAL A 259 -0.51 -9.25 -11.05
N LYS A 260 -1.74 -9.75 -10.97
CA LYS A 260 -2.05 -11.09 -10.47
C LYS A 260 -1.35 -12.18 -11.27
N GLU A 261 -1.49 -12.15 -12.60
CA GLU A 261 -0.91 -13.17 -13.48
C GLU A 261 0.61 -13.05 -13.56
N THR A 262 1.15 -11.83 -13.65
CA THR A 262 2.60 -11.62 -13.81
C THR A 262 3.38 -12.00 -12.55
N LEU A 263 2.83 -11.70 -11.37
CA LEU A 263 3.49 -11.95 -10.08
C LEU A 263 3.04 -13.25 -9.39
N GLY A 264 2.03 -13.94 -9.94
CA GLY A 264 1.46 -15.15 -9.33
C GLY A 264 0.83 -14.89 -7.96
N LEU A 265 0.21 -13.73 -7.78
CA LEU A 265 -0.37 -13.31 -6.49
C LEU A 265 -1.75 -13.93 -6.25
N SER A 266 -2.10 -14.14 -4.98
CA SER A 266 -3.46 -14.52 -4.62
C SER A 266 -4.40 -13.31 -4.72
N SER A 267 -5.70 -13.57 -4.85
CA SER A 267 -6.71 -12.51 -4.89
C SER A 267 -6.82 -11.70 -3.60
N LEU A 268 -6.35 -12.24 -2.46
CA LEU A 268 -6.36 -11.55 -1.16
C LEU A 268 -5.17 -10.61 -0.98
N ASP A 269 -4.13 -10.77 -1.79
CA ASP A 269 -2.91 -9.95 -1.75
C ASP A 269 -3.04 -8.68 -2.59
N ILE A 270 -4.16 -8.50 -3.31
CA ILE A 270 -4.43 -7.39 -4.21
C ILE A 270 -5.81 -6.82 -3.89
N GLY A 271 -5.88 -5.56 -3.51
CA GLY A 271 -7.13 -4.84 -3.34
C GLY A 271 -7.29 -3.71 -4.36
N ARG A 272 -8.53 -3.50 -4.80
CA ARG A 272 -8.95 -2.40 -5.66
C ARG A 272 -9.92 -1.48 -4.94
N ASN A 273 -9.98 -0.22 -5.36
CA ASN A 273 -10.93 0.78 -4.86
C ASN A 273 -11.00 0.77 -3.33
N ILE A 274 -9.83 0.76 -2.69
CA ILE A 274 -9.74 0.73 -1.23
C ILE A 274 -9.97 2.15 -0.72
N VAL A 275 -11.09 2.36 -0.06
CA VAL A 275 -11.39 3.61 0.64
C VAL A 275 -10.97 3.47 2.10
N ILE A 276 -10.12 4.40 2.54
CA ILE A 276 -9.51 4.37 3.87
C ILE A 276 -9.86 5.57 4.73
N ASP A 277 -9.83 5.35 6.04
CA ASP A 277 -9.90 6.34 7.11
C ASP A 277 -8.70 6.17 8.04
N TRP A 278 -8.02 7.28 8.34
CA TRP A 278 -6.90 7.30 9.27
C TRP A 278 -7.41 7.36 10.73
N LEU A 279 -6.92 6.47 11.56
CA LEU A 279 -7.21 6.41 12.99
C LEU A 279 -6.17 7.23 13.75
N GLY A 280 -6.64 8.06 14.69
CA GLY A 280 -5.78 8.89 15.53
C GLY A 280 -5.59 10.32 15.00
N PRO A 281 -4.50 11.00 15.39
CA PRO A 281 -4.21 12.38 14.98
C PRO A 281 -4.20 12.58 13.45
N GLU A 282 -3.91 11.52 12.70
CA GLU A 282 -3.86 11.51 11.25
C GLU A 282 -5.24 11.58 10.57
N ASN A 283 -6.34 11.52 11.31
CA ASN A 283 -7.71 11.62 10.76
C ASN A 283 -7.98 12.94 10.00
N GLU A 284 -7.23 13.99 10.30
CA GLU A 284 -7.32 15.27 9.57
C GLU A 284 -6.87 15.18 8.10
N TYR A 285 -6.20 14.10 7.69
CA TYR A 285 -5.77 13.89 6.30
C TYR A 285 -6.92 13.55 5.34
N GLY A 286 -8.13 13.29 5.87
CA GLY A 286 -9.32 12.98 5.09
C GLY A 286 -9.31 11.59 4.45
N ASN A 287 -10.38 11.28 3.73
CA ASN A 287 -10.56 9.99 3.08
C ASN A 287 -9.61 9.88 1.88
N ASN A 288 -8.90 8.74 1.78
CA ASN A 288 -8.12 8.41 0.60
C ASN A 288 -8.68 7.15 -0.08
N GLU A 289 -8.68 7.17 -1.41
CA GLU A 289 -8.99 6.01 -2.24
C GLU A 289 -7.73 5.51 -2.94
N PHE A 290 -7.46 4.21 -2.87
CA PHE A 290 -6.39 3.56 -3.64
C PHE A 290 -7.02 2.79 -4.81
N ASP A 291 -6.64 3.14 -6.03
CA ASP A 291 -7.11 2.48 -7.25
C ASP A 291 -6.72 0.98 -7.22
N LEU A 292 -5.42 0.69 -7.01
CA LEU A 292 -4.90 -0.67 -6.84
C LEU A 292 -3.77 -0.69 -5.82
N ILE A 293 -3.84 -1.63 -4.88
CA ILE A 293 -2.80 -1.86 -3.87
C ILE A 293 -2.52 -3.36 -3.75
N PHE A 294 -1.26 -3.73 -3.63
CA PHE A 294 -0.89 -5.12 -3.42
C PHE A 294 0.36 -5.27 -2.58
N ILE A 295 0.57 -6.46 -2.02
CA ILE A 295 1.82 -6.80 -1.37
C ILE A 295 2.54 -7.88 -2.16
N TYR A 296 3.81 -7.62 -2.46
CA TYR A 296 4.69 -8.60 -3.05
C TYR A 296 6.02 -8.56 -2.32
N ARG A 297 6.50 -9.74 -1.89
CA ARG A 297 7.78 -9.86 -1.15
C ARG A 297 7.86 -8.89 0.05
N ASN A 298 6.77 -8.80 0.83
CA ASN A 298 6.64 -7.94 2.01
C ASN A 298 6.90 -6.43 1.74
N THR A 299 6.72 -6.01 0.49
CA THR A 299 6.71 -4.60 0.06
C THR A 299 5.31 -4.25 -0.42
N LEU A 300 4.79 -3.14 0.07
CA LEU A 300 3.50 -2.59 -0.35
C LEU A 300 3.69 -1.84 -1.66
N TYR A 301 2.84 -2.14 -2.64
CA TYR A 301 2.80 -1.46 -3.93
C TYR A 301 1.46 -0.77 -4.08
N ILE A 302 1.50 0.50 -4.50
CA ILE A 302 0.30 1.30 -4.76
C ILE A 302 0.39 1.79 -6.19
N ILE A 303 -0.61 1.45 -7.01
CA ILE A 303 -0.74 1.95 -8.37
C ILE A 303 -1.91 2.92 -8.39
N GLU A 304 -1.64 4.18 -8.76
CA GLU A 304 -2.68 5.12 -9.17
C GLU A 304 -2.76 5.09 -10.69
N CYS A 305 -3.97 4.94 -11.24
CA CYS A 305 -4.18 4.86 -12.67
C CYS A 305 -5.20 5.90 -13.16
N LYS A 306 -4.96 6.46 -14.36
CA LYS A 306 -5.88 7.40 -15.00
C LYS A 306 -6.02 7.08 -16.48
N ALA A 307 -7.22 6.65 -16.89
CA ALA A 307 -7.50 6.42 -18.32
C ALA A 307 -7.35 7.69 -19.18
N GLY A 308 -7.41 8.89 -18.58
CA GLY A 308 -7.08 10.15 -19.24
C GLY A 308 -6.82 11.27 -18.23
N LEU A 309 -6.14 12.33 -18.68
CA LEU A 309 -5.73 13.46 -17.82
C LEU A 309 -6.50 14.76 -18.10
N GLY A 310 -7.72 14.67 -18.64
CA GLY A 310 -8.57 15.82 -18.92
C GLY A 310 -8.17 16.58 -20.19
N LYS A 311 -8.43 17.89 -20.26
CA LYS A 311 -8.05 18.77 -21.39
C LYS A 311 -6.57 19.16 -21.34
N LYS A 312 -6.00 19.68 -22.43
CA LYS A 312 -4.56 20.00 -22.56
C LYS A 312 -4.04 20.85 -21.39
N GLU A 313 -4.80 21.88 -21.01
CA GLU A 313 -4.50 22.78 -19.90
C GLU A 313 -4.50 22.10 -18.52
N GLN A 314 -5.27 21.01 -18.37
CA GLN A 314 -5.43 20.29 -17.11
C GLN A 314 -4.42 19.17 -16.91
N VAL A 315 -3.77 18.70 -17.99
CA VAL A 315 -2.86 17.54 -17.95
C VAL A 315 -1.80 17.72 -16.88
N LYS A 316 -1.13 18.88 -16.86
CA LYS A 316 -0.07 19.16 -15.89
C LYS A 316 -0.57 19.16 -14.46
N THR A 317 -1.73 19.76 -14.22
CA THR A 317 -2.33 19.81 -12.88
C THR A 317 -2.71 18.42 -12.39
N HIS A 318 -3.44 17.64 -13.19
CA HIS A 318 -3.85 16.28 -12.81
C HIS A 318 -2.67 15.34 -12.62
N PHE A 319 -1.67 15.43 -13.50
CA PHE A 319 -0.42 14.67 -13.36
C PHE A 319 0.26 14.99 -12.03
N ASN A 320 0.47 16.28 -11.75
CA ASN A 320 1.15 16.72 -10.52
C ASN A 320 0.38 16.29 -9.27
N ILE A 321 -0.94 16.41 -9.26
CA ILE A 321 -1.78 15.97 -8.14
C ILE A 321 -1.55 14.47 -7.88
N ALA A 322 -1.60 13.63 -8.92
CA ALA A 322 -1.41 12.19 -8.78
C ALA A 322 -0.02 11.83 -8.22
N VAL A 323 1.05 12.35 -8.81
CA VAL A 323 2.42 12.01 -8.37
C VAL A 323 2.75 12.59 -6.98
N HIS A 324 2.26 13.79 -6.64
CA HIS A 324 2.44 14.34 -5.29
C HIS A 324 1.69 13.53 -4.24
N ARG A 325 0.48 13.08 -4.55
CA ARG A 325 -0.29 12.19 -3.69
C ARG A 325 0.45 10.88 -3.44
N LEU A 326 0.94 10.23 -4.50
CA LEU A 326 1.75 9.01 -4.39
C LEU A 326 3.02 9.22 -3.56
N ALA A 327 3.71 10.35 -3.72
CA ALA A 327 4.90 10.66 -2.93
C ALA A 327 4.57 10.84 -1.44
N ALA A 328 3.46 11.52 -1.12
CA ALA A 328 2.99 11.68 0.24
C ALA A 328 2.61 10.33 0.86
N LEU A 329 1.85 9.50 0.14
CA LEU A 329 1.46 8.15 0.58
C LEU A 329 2.67 7.27 0.89
N ARG A 330 3.72 7.31 0.05
CA ARG A 330 4.97 6.57 0.31
C ARG A 330 5.63 7.02 1.61
N LYS A 331 5.61 8.32 1.91
CA LYS A 331 6.19 8.87 3.15
C LYS A 331 5.42 8.40 4.39
N GLU A 332 4.09 8.41 4.33
CA GLU A 332 3.22 8.06 5.48
C GLU A 332 3.16 6.54 5.73
N LEU A 333 3.12 5.74 4.65
CA LEU A 333 2.99 4.28 4.74
C LEU A 333 4.33 3.56 4.90
N GLY A 334 5.43 4.30 4.98
CA GLY A 334 6.69 3.79 5.46
C GLY A 334 7.71 3.34 4.42
N LEU A 335 8.80 2.74 4.93
CA LEU A 335 10.01 2.51 4.13
C LEU A 335 9.85 1.42 3.07
N ARG A 336 8.94 0.46 3.26
CA ARG A 336 8.69 -0.66 2.34
C ARG A 336 7.48 -0.41 1.45
N VAL A 337 7.40 0.78 0.88
CA VAL A 337 6.33 1.20 -0.03
C VAL A 337 6.91 1.64 -1.36
N ARG A 338 6.35 1.11 -2.44
CA ARG A 338 6.60 1.57 -3.81
C ARG A 338 5.30 2.07 -4.40
N THR A 339 5.37 3.21 -5.05
CA THR A 339 4.22 3.84 -5.69
C THR A 339 4.46 3.95 -7.17
N LEU A 340 3.40 3.77 -7.96
CA LEU A 340 3.43 3.77 -9.41
C LEU A 340 2.33 4.66 -9.94
N PHE A 341 2.65 5.45 -10.96
CA PHE A 341 1.64 6.18 -11.70
C PHE A 341 1.47 5.62 -13.12
N LEU A 342 0.23 5.33 -13.51
CA LEU A 342 -0.10 4.84 -14.84
C LEU A 342 -1.16 5.69 -15.52
N THR A 343 -1.02 5.94 -16.82
CA THR A 343 -2.07 6.61 -17.59
C THR A 343 -2.15 6.15 -19.05
N LEU A 344 -3.30 6.32 -19.69
CA LEU A 344 -3.45 6.11 -21.14
C LEU A 344 -3.41 7.43 -21.93
N SER A 345 -3.01 8.52 -21.28
CA SER A 345 -2.87 9.84 -21.92
C SER A 345 -1.75 9.83 -22.96
N THR A 346 -2.04 10.28 -24.17
CA THR A 346 -1.04 10.50 -25.23
C THR A 346 -0.33 11.86 -25.12
N ARG A 347 -0.63 12.64 -24.09
CA ARG A 347 -0.25 14.07 -24.01
C ARG A 347 1.00 14.33 -23.16
N LEU A 348 1.67 13.27 -22.72
CA LEU A 348 2.85 13.36 -21.87
C LEU A 348 4.15 13.24 -22.66
N ARG A 349 4.07 12.89 -23.94
CA ARG A 349 5.21 12.72 -24.84
C ARG A 349 5.17 13.72 -26.00
N ASN A 350 6.35 14.03 -26.54
CA ASN A 350 6.49 14.77 -27.80
C ASN A 350 6.21 13.86 -29.02
N GLU A 351 6.31 14.42 -30.23
CA GLU A 351 6.09 13.66 -31.48
C GLU A 351 7.14 12.57 -31.72
N SER A 352 8.35 12.74 -31.19
CA SER A 352 9.43 11.75 -31.22
C SER A 352 9.22 10.57 -30.25
N GLY A 353 8.24 10.67 -29.36
CA GLY A 353 7.94 9.66 -28.33
C GLY A 353 8.65 9.88 -26.99
N ASP A 354 9.41 10.97 -26.82
CA ASP A 354 10.08 11.28 -25.55
C ASP A 354 9.12 11.93 -24.55
N ILE A 355 9.28 11.60 -23.28
CA ILE A 355 8.51 12.23 -22.19
C ILE A 355 8.89 13.73 -22.13
N LEU A 356 7.88 14.59 -22.07
CA LEU A 356 8.09 16.03 -21.93
C LEU A 356 8.76 16.36 -20.60
N GLU A 357 9.77 17.25 -20.64
CA GLU A 357 10.63 17.59 -19.51
C GLU A 357 9.88 17.86 -18.20
N PRO A 358 8.75 18.62 -18.16
CA PRO A 358 8.09 18.92 -16.90
C PRO A 358 7.55 17.68 -16.17
N TYR A 359 7.22 16.62 -16.91
CA TYR A 359 6.74 15.36 -16.37
C TYR A 359 7.90 14.46 -15.99
N PHE A 360 8.90 14.34 -16.87
CA PHE A 360 10.11 13.57 -16.63
C PHE A 360 10.84 14.04 -15.36
N SER A 361 11.13 15.34 -15.26
CA SER A 361 11.81 15.93 -14.10
C SER A 361 11.01 15.74 -12.80
N ARG A 362 9.67 15.73 -12.88
CA ARG A 362 8.81 15.49 -11.71
C ARG A 362 8.87 14.04 -11.23
N VAL A 363 8.80 13.06 -12.13
CA VAL A 363 8.86 11.64 -11.75
C VAL A 363 10.25 11.23 -11.26
N MET A 364 11.30 11.82 -11.85
CA MET A 364 12.68 11.64 -11.37
C MET A 364 12.87 12.27 -9.98
N LEU A 365 12.38 13.49 -9.77
CA LEU A 365 12.48 14.16 -8.46
C LEU A 365 11.73 13.40 -7.36
N LEU A 366 10.54 12.89 -7.68
CA LEU A 366 9.71 12.18 -6.72
C LEU A 366 10.01 10.68 -6.64
N ASP A 367 10.90 10.15 -7.49
CA ASP A 367 11.21 8.72 -7.58
C ASP A 367 9.95 7.86 -7.73
N ILE A 368 9.08 8.21 -8.68
CA ILE A 368 7.83 7.49 -8.97
C ILE A 368 7.94 6.90 -10.37
N PRO A 369 8.05 5.57 -10.52
CA PRO A 369 7.99 4.97 -11.83
C PRO A 369 6.67 5.32 -12.52
N PHE A 370 6.76 5.55 -13.82
CA PHE A 370 5.69 6.11 -14.63
C PHE A 370 5.56 5.31 -15.91
N PHE A 371 4.32 4.92 -16.23
CA PHE A 371 3.99 4.25 -17.47
C PHE A 371 2.83 4.96 -18.14
N ASP A 372 2.97 5.23 -19.44
CA ASP A 372 1.86 5.72 -20.24
C ASP A 372 1.39 4.72 -21.30
N ARG A 373 0.55 5.21 -22.21
CA ARG A 373 -0.02 4.42 -23.30
C ARG A 373 1.06 3.67 -24.10
N ASN A 374 2.24 4.26 -24.29
CA ASN A 374 3.30 3.65 -25.10
C ASN A 374 4.04 2.53 -24.37
N ASP A 375 3.83 2.41 -23.06
CA ASP A 375 4.50 1.45 -22.20
C ASP A 375 3.64 0.19 -21.91
N ILE A 376 2.38 0.19 -22.33
CA ILE A 376 1.41 -0.86 -22.02
C ILE A 376 1.21 -1.78 -23.24
N PRO A 377 1.26 -3.12 -23.06
CA PRO A 377 1.56 -3.84 -21.82
C PRO A 377 3.05 -4.06 -21.56
N ASP A 378 3.90 -4.02 -22.59
CA ASP A 378 5.20 -4.70 -22.56
C ASP A 378 6.18 -4.15 -21.52
N ASN A 379 6.37 -2.83 -21.47
CA ASN A 379 7.30 -2.21 -20.52
C ASN A 379 6.78 -2.36 -19.07
N LEU A 380 5.48 -2.24 -18.88
CA LEU A 380 4.85 -2.47 -17.58
C LEU A 380 5.02 -3.93 -17.12
N VAL A 381 4.77 -4.91 -17.99
CA VAL A 381 4.97 -6.33 -17.68
C VAL A 381 6.43 -6.62 -17.37
N ARG A 382 7.35 -6.05 -18.14
CA ARG A 382 8.79 -6.18 -17.86
C ARG A 382 9.14 -5.64 -16.49
N PHE A 383 8.67 -4.44 -16.15
CA PHE A 383 8.88 -3.86 -14.83
C PHE A 383 8.33 -4.74 -13.71
N LEU A 384 7.11 -5.28 -13.87
CA LEU A 384 6.52 -6.18 -12.88
C LEU A 384 7.36 -7.45 -12.69
N LYS A 385 7.91 -8.04 -13.76
CA LYS A 385 8.79 -9.21 -13.68
C LYS A 385 10.13 -8.94 -12.98
N GLU A 386 10.55 -7.68 -12.92
CA GLU A 386 11.81 -7.25 -12.29
C GLU A 386 11.64 -6.90 -10.79
N LEU A 387 10.42 -6.93 -10.24
CA LEU A 387 10.14 -6.81 -8.80
C LEU A 387 10.61 -8.06 -8.01
#